data_AF-A0A535YYW1-F1
#
_entry.id   AF-A0A535YYW1-F1
#
_cell.length_a   1.000
_cell.length_b   1.000
_cell.length_c   1.000
_cell.angle_alpha   90.00
_cell.angle_beta   90.00
_cell.angle_gamma   90.00
#
_symmetry.space_group_name_H-M   'P 1'
#
loop_
_entity.id
_entity.type
_entity.pdbx_description
1 polymer ?
#
loop_
_entity_poly.entity_id
_entity_poly.type
_entity_poly.pdbx_seq_one_letter_code
_entity_poly.pdbx_strand_id
1 'polypeptide(L)' 'MSRVHAPTVEVEGIPWPVLGAQVAIIRNGRVLLQFRPWPPGWELPGGHCEDTESPEATATREAEEETGYHIR' A
#
# COMPACT_ATOMS: atom_id res chain seq x y z
N MET A 1 1.70 -12.07 24.88
CA MET A 1 1.47 -11.03 23.86
C MET A 1 2.50 -11.27 22.77
N SER A 2 2.07 -11.81 21.63
CA SER A 2 2.94 -12.07 20.49
C SER A 2 3.55 -10.74 20.03
N ARG A 3 4.87 -10.68 19.81
CA ARG A 3 5.51 -9.50 19.25
C ARG A 3 5.05 -9.38 17.80
N VAL A 4 4.28 -8.33 17.49
CA VAL A 4 3.93 -7.95 16.12
C VAL A 4 5.23 -7.68 15.35
N HIS A 5 5.42 -8.34 14.21
CA HIS A 5 6.55 -8.10 13.31
C HIS A 5 6.01 -7.43 12.06
N ALA A 6 6.12 -6.11 12.00
CA ALA A 6 5.85 -5.37 10.77
C ALA A 6 6.83 -5.83 9.67
N PRO A 7 6.41 -5.85 8.39
CA PRO A 7 7.36 -6.08 7.30
C PRO A 7 8.51 -5.07 7.38
N THR A 8 9.71 -5.48 6.96
CA THR A 8 10.88 -4.60 6.96
C THR A 8 11.52 -4.51 5.58
N VAL A 9 12.15 -3.37 5.30
CA VAL A 9 13.01 -3.15 4.14
C VAL A 9 14.39 -2.74 4.62
N GLU A 10 15.44 -3.25 3.98
CA GLU A 10 16.82 -2.83 4.26
C GLU A 10 17.17 -1.58 3.46
N VAL A 11 17.62 -0.54 4.17
CA VAL A 11 18.15 0.69 3.58
C VAL A 11 19.55 0.88 4.16
N GLU A 12 20.57 0.84 3.30
CA GLU A 12 21.98 0.94 3.70
C GLU A 12 22.40 -0.11 4.76
N GLY A 13 21.81 -1.31 4.71
CA GLY A 13 22.04 -2.39 5.68
C GLY A 13 21.35 -2.20 7.03
N ILE A 14 20.46 -1.21 7.15
CA ILE A 14 19.65 -0.96 8.34
C ILE A 14 18.21 -1.39 8.05
N PRO A 15 17.59 -2.26 8.88
CA PRO A 15 16.19 -2.64 8.71
C PRO A 15 15.25 -1.53 9.17
N TRP A 16 14.33 -1.14 8.29
CA TRP A 16 13.27 -0.16 8.58
C TRP A 16 11.90 -0.83 8.50
N PRO A 17 10.97 -0.54 9.43
CA PRO A 17 9.61 -1.05 9.33
C PRO A 17 8.89 -0.40 8.15
N VAL A 18 8.13 -1.21 7.42
CA VAL A 18 7.18 -0.76 6.41
C VAL A 18 5.80 -0.74 7.07
N LEU A 19 5.21 0.46 7.14
CA LEU A 19 3.94 0.68 7.83
C LEU A 19 2.74 0.66 6.88
N GLY A 20 2.97 0.74 5.57
CA GLY A 20 1.94 0.80 4.57
C GLY A 20 2.51 0.69 3.16
N ALA A 21 1.61 0.46 2.21
CA ALA A 21 1.93 0.32 0.80
C ALA A 21 0.92 1.09 -0.05
N GLN A 22 1.38 1.63 -1.17
CA GLN A 22 0.57 2.28 -2.19
C GLN A 22 0.89 1.68 -3.56
N VAL A 23 -0.08 1.70 -4.47
CA VAL A 23 0.09 1.12 -5.81
C VAL A 23 -0.31 2.07 -6.95
N ALA A 24 0.57 2.15 -7.95
CA ALA A 24 0.27 2.81 -9.22
C ALA A 24 -0.40 1.84 -10.19
N ILE A 25 -1.71 1.97 -10.37
CA ILE A 25 -2.47 1.18 -11.34
C ILE A 25 -2.43 1.90 -12.69
N ILE A 26 -1.76 1.30 -13.68
CA ILE A 26 -1.50 1.92 -14.98
C ILE A 26 -2.32 1.23 -16.07
N ARG A 27 -3.08 2.01 -16.85
CA ARG A 27 -3.79 1.51 -18.05
C ARG A 27 -3.82 2.56 -19.13
N ASN A 28 -3.41 2.19 -20.35
CA ASN A 28 -3.39 3.07 -21.53
C ASN A 28 -2.64 4.40 -21.27
N GLY A 29 -1.49 4.35 -20.60
CA GLY A 29 -0.68 5.52 -20.28
C GLY A 29 -1.29 6.46 -19.23
N ARG A 30 -2.30 6.01 -18.48
CA ARG A 30 -2.93 6.77 -17.39
C ARG A 30 -2.76 6.03 -16.06
N VAL A 31 -2.70 6.79 -14.97
CA VAL A 31 -2.63 6.28 -13.60
C VAL A 31 -3.97 6.52 -12.91
N LEU A 32 -4.47 5.54 -12.17
CA LEU A 32 -5.62 5.72 -11.29
C LEU A 32 -5.19 6.47 -10.02
N LEU A 33 -5.93 7.52 -9.68
CA LEU A 33 -5.81 8.24 -8.42
C LEU A 33 -7.18 8.29 -7.76
N GLN A 34 -7.19 8.30 -6.43
CA GLN A 34 -8.39 8.54 -5.63
C GLN A 34 -8.29 9.88 -4.92
N PHE A 35 -9.44 10.54 -4.75
CA PHE A 35 -9.51 11.80 -4.04
C PHE A 35 -9.82 11.53 -2.56
N ARG A 36 -8.83 11.80 -1.70
CA ARG A 36 -9.01 11.80 -0.26
C ARG A 36 -9.63 13.12 0.19
N PRO A 37 -10.70 13.11 0.99
CA PRO A 37 -11.34 14.35 1.43
C PRO A 37 -10.55 15.10 2.52
N TRP A 38 -9.74 14.41 3.34
CA TRP A 38 -8.97 15.05 4.42
C TRP A 38 -7.66 14.31 4.80
N PRO A 39 -6.49 14.98 4.80
CA PRO A 39 -6.27 16.26 4.12
C PRO A 39 -6.59 16.12 2.63
N PRO A 40 -7.16 17.15 1.98
CA PRO A 40 -7.64 17.02 0.62
C PRO A 40 -6.49 16.81 -0.36
N GLY A 41 -6.59 15.78 -1.20
CA GLY A 41 -5.54 15.47 -2.16
C GLY A 41 -5.89 14.28 -3.06
N TRP A 42 -5.21 14.22 -4.19
CA TRP A 42 -5.17 13.02 -5.01
C TRP A 42 -4.02 12.15 -4.56
N GLU A 43 -4.29 10.88 -4.28
CA GLU A 43 -3.30 9.90 -3.85
C GLU A 43 -3.46 8.59 -4.64
N LEU A 44 -2.45 7.73 -4.55
CA LEU A 44 -2.54 6.36 -5.04
C LEU A 44 -3.43 5.56 -4.08
N PRO A 45 -4.16 4.54 -4.57
CA PRO A 45 -4.78 3.56 -3.69
C PRO A 45 -3.72 2.90 -2.79
N GLY A 46 -4.09 2.64 -1.54
CA GLY A 46 -3.17 2.08 -0.57
C GLY A 46 -3.53 2.39 0.88
N GLY A 47 -2.84 1.72 1.79
CA GLY A 47 -3.17 1.76 3.20
C GLY A 47 -2.08 1.17 4.09
N HIS A 48 -2.46 0.89 5.33
CA HIS A 48 -1.55 0.35 6.32
C HIS A 48 -1.33 -1.14 6.08
N CYS A 49 -0.10 -1.61 6.31
CA CYS A 49 0.15 -3.04 6.34
C CYS A 49 -0.55 -3.64 7.56
N GLU A 50 -1.28 -4.74 7.35
CA GLU A 50 -1.80 -5.55 8.44
C GLU A 50 -0.71 -6.47 9.03
N ASP A 51 -0.99 -7.05 10.20
CA ASP A 51 -0.09 -7.97 10.86
C ASP A 51 0.27 -9.12 9.91
N THR A 52 1.57 -9.36 9.69
CA THR A 52 2.13 -10.41 8.81
C THR A 52 1.93 -10.20 7.30
N GLU A 53 1.32 -9.11 6.88
CA GLU A 53 1.12 -8.79 5.47
C GLU A 53 2.42 -8.27 4.83
N SER A 54 2.75 -8.73 3.61
CA SER A 54 3.83 -8.10 2.84
C SER A 54 3.33 -6.80 2.21
N PRO A 55 4.21 -5.83 1.90
CA PRO A 55 3.80 -4.59 1.24
C PRO A 55 3.05 -4.82 -0.09
N GLU A 56 3.41 -5.85 -0.84
CA GLU A 56 2.74 -6.23 -2.09
C GLU A 56 1.32 -6.78 -1.84
N ALA A 57 1.16 -7.60 -0.80
CA ALA A 57 -0.15 -8.08 -0.38
C ALA A 57 -1.04 -6.92 0.08
N THR A 58 -0.51 -6.02 0.91
CA THR A 58 -1.21 -4.79 1.35
C THR A 58 -1.67 -3.97 0.16
N ALA A 59 -0.77 -3.66 -0.77
CA ALA A 59 -1.09 -2.90 -1.97
C ALA A 59 -2.20 -3.56 -2.82
N THR A 60 -2.21 -4.89 -2.91
CA THR A 60 -3.20 -5.65 -3.69
C THR A 60 -4.57 -5.65 -3.01
N ARG A 61 -4.60 -5.88 -1.68
CA ARG A 61 -5.83 -5.84 -0.87
C ARG A 61 -6.47 -4.45 -0.92
N GLU A 62 -5.70 -3.40 -0.62
CA GLU A 62 -6.18 -2.02 -0.61
C GLU A 62 -6.68 -1.58 -1.99
N ALA A 63 -6.01 -1.97 -3.08
CA ALA A 63 -6.51 -1.71 -4.43
C ALA A 63 -7.90 -2.32 -4.66
N GLU A 64 -8.13 -3.55 -4.21
CA GLU A 64 -9.44 -4.20 -4.33
C GLU A 64 -10.48 -3.51 -3.43
N GLU A 65 -10.15 -3.23 -2.18
CA GLU A 65 -11.07 -2.62 -1.20
C GLU A 65 -11.52 -1.21 -1.58
N GLU A 66 -10.58 -0.36 -2.01
CA GLU A 66 -10.85 1.06 -2.29
C GLU A 66 -11.41 1.28 -3.70
N THR A 67 -11.04 0.43 -4.67
CA THR A 67 -11.32 0.69 -6.09
C THR A 67 -12.12 -0.42 -6.78
N GLY A 68 -12.20 -1.63 -6.19
CA GLY A 68 -12.82 -2.81 -6.80
C GLY A 68 -12.00 -3.44 -7.93
N TYR A 69 -10.76 -3.01 -8.17
CA TYR A 69 -9.90 -3.57 -9.20
C TYR A 69 -9.01 -4.69 -8.65
N HIS A 70 -9.04 -5.85 -9.31
CA HIS A 70 -8.01 -6.87 -9.13
C HIS A 70 -6.83 -6.58 -10.08
N ILE A 71 -5.66 -6.37 -9.50
CA ILE A 71 -4.42 -6.05 -10.21
C ILE A 71 -3.56 -7.31 -10.39
N ARG A 72 -2.76 -7.37 -11.46
CA ARG A 72 -1.88 -8.49 -11.81
C ARG A 72 -0.51 -7.99 -12.23
#